data_AF-A0A2V8JC14-F1
#
_entry.id   AF-A0A2V8JC14-F1
#
_cell.length_a   1.000
_cell.length_b   1.000
_cell.length_c   1.000
_cell.angle_alpha   90.00
_cell.angle_beta   90.00
_cell.angle_gamma   90.00
#
_symmetry.space_group_name_H-M   'P 1'
#
loop_
_entity.id
_entity.type
_entity.pdbx_description
1 polymer ?
#
loop_
_entity_poly.entity_id
_entity_poly.type
_entity_poly.pdbx_seq_one_letter_code
_entity_poly.pdbx_strand_id
1 'polypeptide(L)'
;MDISQLIQQKLSEFGMDQRDLADAADVTESYISQLLNRKKAPPAPERTDIYDKLGRLLKLPAGKLAGLADIQRKHELKKKIQNPPLPLFKDVRALVLQKCKRERRREVSAIFEKEPFGELERLVTQKLMDVVKALVKKELERENWLRILARESNRSYKQMRVAVLEFLDADVFNITPESCIAFLDPLIMSWDIDLSSFSLEIVLNRRIAPESSKKFEFVEKQVGRGSSDEEPGFREFLKDDFLSGHATPEEIDFLQHLRFKNSRRPTPLYYYRELQNLRDPLHFRRK
;
A
#
# COMPACT_ATOMS: atom_id res chain seq x y z
N MET A 1 23.18 -4.83 18.01
CA MET A 1 23.34 -3.37 17.84
C MET A 1 22.08 -2.85 17.21
N ASP A 2 21.42 -1.88 17.83
CA ASP A 2 20.23 -1.22 17.29
C ASP A 2 20.57 0.12 16.62
N ILE A 3 19.57 0.78 16.02
CA ILE A 3 19.76 2.07 15.34
C ILE A 3 20.24 3.13 16.32
N SER A 4 19.60 3.25 17.48
CA SER A 4 19.89 4.31 18.45
C SER A 4 21.35 4.24 18.93
N GLN A 5 21.84 3.03 19.20
CA GLN A 5 23.24 2.76 19.56
C GLN A 5 24.21 3.17 18.44
N LEU A 6 23.92 2.81 17.18
CA LEU A 6 24.79 3.15 16.06
C LEU A 6 24.86 4.66 15.84
N ILE A 7 23.71 5.37 15.93
CA ILE A 7 23.69 6.83 15.79
C ILE A 7 24.45 7.49 16.93
N GLN A 8 24.22 7.07 18.19
CA GLN A 8 24.94 7.62 19.34
C GLN A 8 26.46 7.42 19.23
N GLN A 9 26.90 6.23 18.82
CA GLN A 9 28.33 5.96 18.61
C GLN A 9 28.94 6.91 17.57
N LYS A 10 28.24 7.14 16.45
CA LYS A 10 28.72 7.99 15.36
C LYS A 10 28.71 9.48 15.72
N LEU A 11 27.72 9.93 16.49
CA LEU A 11 27.71 11.28 17.05
C LEU A 11 28.95 11.54 17.92
N SER A 12 29.27 10.61 18.82
CA SER A 12 30.47 10.71 19.67
C SER A 12 31.77 10.66 18.86
N GLU A 13 31.84 9.84 17.81
CA GLU A 13 33.01 9.71 16.94
C GLU A 13 33.31 10.99 16.15
N PHE A 14 32.27 11.70 15.69
CA PHE A 14 32.41 12.91 14.89
C PHE A 14 32.25 14.21 15.67
N GLY A 15 32.02 14.15 16.98
CA GLY A 15 31.83 15.34 17.83
C GLY A 15 30.58 16.13 17.47
N MET A 16 29.55 15.47 16.95
CA MET A 16 28.27 16.06 16.54
C MET A 16 27.24 15.95 17.66
N ASP A 17 26.26 16.85 17.66
CA ASP A 17 25.14 16.81 18.61
C ASP A 17 23.81 16.37 17.96
N GLN A 18 22.74 16.29 18.76
CA GLN A 18 21.41 15.92 18.27
C GLN A 18 20.79 17.01 17.38
N ARG A 19 21.20 18.26 17.55
CA ARG A 19 20.72 19.42 16.80
C ARG A 19 21.25 19.39 15.37
N ASP A 20 22.51 18.99 15.18
CA ASP A 20 23.11 18.76 13.87
C ASP A 20 22.31 17.73 13.05
N LEU A 21 21.92 16.62 13.68
CA LEU A 21 21.06 15.61 13.03
C LEU A 21 19.66 16.14 12.73
N ALA A 22 19.09 16.90 13.65
CA ALA A 22 17.75 17.45 13.50
C ALA A 22 17.69 18.43 12.32
N ASP A 23 18.67 19.31 12.22
CA ASP A 23 18.78 20.27 11.12
C ASP A 23 19.10 19.54 9.79
N ALA A 24 19.99 18.56 9.79
CA ALA A 24 20.29 17.78 8.59
C ALA A 24 19.08 16.99 8.05
N ALA A 25 18.21 16.49 8.94
CA ALA A 25 17.02 15.72 8.57
C ALA A 25 15.75 16.57 8.40
N ASP A 26 15.83 17.90 8.60
CA ASP A 26 14.67 18.83 8.63
C ASP A 26 13.59 18.43 9.66
N VAL A 27 14.00 17.93 10.82
CA VAL A 27 13.11 17.52 11.91
C VAL A 27 13.37 18.35 13.18
N THR A 28 12.57 18.14 14.22
CA THR A 28 12.81 18.77 15.52
C THR A 28 13.87 18.00 16.30
N GLU A 29 14.65 18.69 17.15
CA GLU A 29 15.62 18.04 18.03
C GLU A 29 14.96 17.01 18.98
N SER A 30 13.75 17.32 19.44
CA SER A 30 12.94 16.39 20.24
C SER A 30 12.66 15.07 19.51
N TYR A 31 12.42 15.09 18.20
CA TYR A 31 12.21 13.88 17.41
C TYR A 31 13.46 12.99 17.41
N ILE A 32 14.65 13.58 17.21
CA ILE A 32 15.93 12.86 17.29
C ILE A 32 16.13 12.30 18.70
N SER A 33 15.91 13.11 19.73
CA SER A 33 16.03 12.68 21.13
C SER A 33 15.12 11.48 21.45
N GLN A 34 13.87 11.49 20.99
CA GLN A 34 12.93 10.38 21.18
C GLN A 34 13.37 9.10 20.46
N LEU A 35 13.94 9.24 19.25
CA LEU A 35 14.50 8.13 18.48
C LEU A 35 15.72 7.51 19.20
N LEU A 36 16.62 8.34 19.71
CA LEU A 36 17.82 7.88 20.42
C LEU A 36 17.49 7.26 21.78
N ASN A 37 16.46 7.75 22.47
CA ASN A 37 16.02 7.22 23.76
C ASN A 37 15.07 6.01 23.64
N ARG A 38 14.86 5.47 22.44
CA ARG A 38 13.95 4.35 22.17
C ARG A 38 12.50 4.58 22.64
N LYS A 39 12.11 5.85 22.86
CA LYS A 39 10.71 6.22 23.13
C LYS A 39 9.85 6.07 21.88
N LYS A 40 10.51 6.00 20.71
CA LYS A 40 9.88 5.87 19.40
C LYS A 40 10.47 4.70 18.63
N ALA A 41 9.63 4.02 17.87
CA ALA A 41 10.08 3.04 16.89
C ALA A 41 10.94 3.73 15.81
N PRO A 42 11.95 3.04 15.26
CA PRO A 42 12.74 3.58 14.16
C PRO A 42 11.85 3.85 12.92
N PRO A 43 12.19 4.85 12.08
CA PRO A 43 11.48 5.11 10.82
C PRO A 43 11.37 3.89 9.91
N ALA A 44 10.43 3.93 8.94
CA ALA A 44 10.18 2.75 8.11
C ALA A 44 11.39 2.50 7.20
N PRO A 45 11.81 1.25 6.96
CA PRO A 45 13.08 0.96 6.27
C PRO A 45 13.17 1.59 4.89
N GLU A 46 12.05 1.74 4.19
CA GLU A 46 11.97 2.36 2.87
C GLU A 46 12.12 3.90 2.88
N ARG A 47 12.27 4.53 4.06
CA ARG A 47 12.35 5.99 4.23
C ARG A 47 13.73 6.53 3.88
N THR A 48 13.98 6.69 2.59
CA THR A 48 15.19 7.32 2.05
C THR A 48 15.32 8.79 2.47
N ASP A 49 14.20 9.51 2.58
CA ASP A 49 14.13 10.92 2.94
C ASP A 49 14.76 11.25 4.30
N ILE A 50 14.79 10.30 5.23
CA ILE A 50 15.45 10.45 6.53
C ILE A 50 16.76 9.67 6.62
N TYR A 51 16.79 8.40 6.19
CA TYR A 51 17.97 7.56 6.37
C TYR A 51 19.14 8.00 5.49
N ASP A 52 18.89 8.53 4.29
CA ASP A 52 19.96 9.00 3.43
C ASP A 52 20.53 10.33 3.95
N LYS A 53 19.72 11.19 4.57
CA LYS A 53 20.18 12.44 5.18
C LYS A 53 21.03 12.16 6.43
N LEU A 54 20.53 11.32 7.34
CA LEU A 54 21.25 10.91 8.54
C LEU A 54 22.53 10.13 8.19
N GLY A 55 22.43 9.19 7.25
CA GLY A 55 23.55 8.37 6.80
C GLY A 55 24.68 9.21 6.19
N ARG A 56 24.35 10.22 5.39
CA ARG A 56 25.32 11.18 4.82
C ARG A 56 26.05 11.96 5.91
N LEU A 57 25.33 12.52 6.89
CA LEU A 57 25.94 13.28 7.97
C LEU A 57 26.86 12.40 8.84
N LEU A 58 26.41 11.19 9.16
CA LEU A 58 27.13 10.22 9.99
C LEU A 58 28.20 9.41 9.23
N LYS A 59 28.43 9.71 7.94
CA LYS A 59 29.38 9.00 7.06
C LYS A 59 29.19 7.48 7.07
N LEU A 60 27.93 7.03 7.02
CA LEU A 60 27.57 5.62 6.97
C LEU A 60 27.33 5.17 5.52
N PRO A 61 27.60 3.90 5.19
CA PRO A 61 27.19 3.33 3.91
C PRO A 61 25.68 3.46 3.69
N ALA A 62 25.30 3.75 2.45
CA ALA A 62 23.89 3.83 2.05
C ALA A 62 23.15 2.54 2.44
N GLY A 63 21.92 2.68 2.95
CA GLY A 63 21.09 1.55 3.36
C GLY A 63 21.46 0.91 4.71
N LYS A 64 22.58 1.24 5.35
CA LYS A 64 22.96 0.63 6.65
C LYS A 64 21.95 0.90 7.76
N LEU A 65 21.47 2.15 7.88
CA LEU A 65 20.46 2.51 8.87
C LEU A 65 19.10 1.86 8.56
N ALA A 66 18.69 1.89 7.28
CA ALA A 66 17.46 1.25 6.81
C ALA A 66 17.44 -0.26 7.08
N GLY A 67 18.56 -0.96 6.84
CA GLY A 67 18.66 -2.40 7.09
C GLY A 67 18.52 -2.76 8.58
N LEU A 68 19.10 -1.97 9.48
CA LEU A 68 18.90 -2.15 10.93
C LEU A 68 17.45 -1.86 11.34
N ALA A 69 16.80 -0.88 10.70
CA ALA A 69 15.40 -0.56 10.94
C ALA A 69 14.49 -1.74 10.61
N ASP A 70 14.72 -2.37 9.46
CA ASP A 70 13.92 -3.48 8.98
C ASP A 70 13.92 -4.64 9.97
N ILE A 71 15.11 -5.02 10.43
CA ILE A 71 15.28 -6.09 11.42
C ILE A 71 14.53 -5.74 12.72
N GLN A 72 14.71 -4.51 13.22
CA GLN A 72 14.09 -4.08 14.47
C GLN A 72 12.55 -4.04 14.38
N ARG A 73 12.00 -3.48 13.31
CA ARG A 73 10.55 -3.37 13.12
C ARG A 73 9.89 -4.73 12.86
N LYS A 74 10.53 -5.63 12.10
CA LYS A 74 10.04 -7.01 11.93
C LYS A 74 9.95 -7.75 13.27
N HIS A 75 10.96 -7.57 14.13
CA HIS A 75 10.96 -8.15 15.46
C HIS A 75 9.86 -7.58 16.36
N GLU A 76 9.64 -6.25 16.33
CA GLU A 76 8.53 -5.61 17.06
C GLU A 76 7.15 -6.06 16.55
N LEU A 77 6.96 -6.15 15.23
CA LEU A 77 5.72 -6.61 14.63
C LEU A 77 5.40 -8.05 15.03
N LYS A 78 6.40 -8.95 15.01
CA LYS A 78 6.24 -10.34 15.44
C LYS A 78 5.76 -10.44 16.89
N LYS A 79 6.25 -9.57 17.78
CA LYS A 79 5.79 -9.49 19.17
C LYS A 79 4.34 -9.00 19.28
N LYS A 80 3.94 -8.01 18.46
CA LYS A 80 2.57 -7.48 18.47
C LYS A 80 1.53 -8.49 18.00
N ILE A 81 1.83 -9.25 16.95
CA ILE A 81 0.92 -10.25 16.37
C ILE A 81 0.64 -11.41 17.34
N GLN A 82 1.58 -11.73 18.23
CA GLN A 82 1.42 -12.82 19.21
C GLN A 82 0.47 -12.46 20.37
N ASN A 83 0.11 -11.18 20.54
CA ASN A 83 -0.81 -10.73 21.57
C ASN A 83 -2.20 -10.45 20.99
N PRO A 84 -3.28 -10.61 21.77
CA PRO A 84 -4.61 -10.21 21.33
C PRO A 84 -4.62 -8.71 20.96
N PRO A 85 -5.31 -8.33 19.86
CA PRO A 85 -5.32 -6.96 19.39
C PRO A 85 -5.95 -6.05 20.45
N LEU A 86 -5.23 -5.01 20.85
CA LEU A 86 -5.80 -3.97 21.70
C LEU A 86 -6.93 -3.25 20.93
N PRO A 87 -8.00 -2.82 21.62
CA PRO A 87 -9.01 -1.98 21.00
C PRO A 87 -8.38 -0.73 20.40
N LEU A 88 -8.90 -0.30 19.25
CA LEU A 88 -8.54 0.99 18.66
C LEU A 88 -8.88 2.13 19.63
N PHE A 89 -8.11 3.22 19.60
CA PHE A 89 -8.45 4.41 20.39
C PHE A 89 -9.88 4.87 20.07
N LYS A 90 -10.67 5.17 21.11
CA LYS A 90 -12.09 5.55 20.97
C LYS A 90 -12.28 6.71 20.00
N ASP A 91 -11.40 7.70 20.05
CA ASP A 91 -11.46 8.88 19.17
C ASP A 91 -11.15 8.54 17.71
N VAL A 92 -10.25 7.59 17.48
CA VAL A 92 -9.93 7.10 16.13
C VAL A 92 -11.13 6.34 15.57
N ARG A 93 -11.73 5.44 16.35
CA ARG A 93 -12.96 4.72 15.96
C ARG A 93 -14.10 5.71 15.66
N ALA A 94 -14.29 6.71 16.53
CA ALA A 94 -15.31 7.74 16.36
C ALA A 94 -15.11 8.52 15.05
N LEU A 95 -13.87 8.91 14.74
CA LEU A 95 -13.56 9.59 13.49
C LEU A 95 -13.79 8.69 12.26
N VAL A 96 -13.37 7.42 12.31
CA VAL A 96 -13.61 6.46 11.22
C VAL A 96 -15.12 6.31 10.98
N LEU A 97 -15.93 6.14 12.03
CA LEU A 97 -17.39 6.07 11.91
C LEU A 97 -18.01 7.40 11.44
N GLN A 98 -17.47 8.54 11.87
CA GLN A 98 -17.92 9.86 11.43
C GLN A 98 -17.70 10.07 9.93
N LYS A 99 -16.61 9.54 9.37
CA LYS A 99 -16.32 9.61 7.92
C LYS A 99 -17.09 8.57 7.10
N CYS A 100 -17.68 7.55 7.74
CA CYS A 100 -18.55 6.59 7.07
C CYS A 100 -19.84 7.28 6.57
N LYS A 101 -20.25 6.97 5.33
CA LYS A 101 -21.53 7.44 4.77
C LYS A 101 -22.69 7.14 5.72
N ARG A 102 -23.65 8.07 5.81
CA ARG A 102 -24.70 8.07 6.84
C ARG A 102 -25.59 6.83 6.74
N GLU A 103 -25.83 6.35 5.53
CA GLU A 103 -26.67 5.20 5.22
C GLU A 103 -26.10 3.90 5.80
N ARG A 104 -24.77 3.73 5.77
CA ARG A 104 -24.08 2.51 6.25
C ARG A 104 -23.57 2.58 7.68
N ARG A 105 -23.51 3.78 8.26
CA ARG A 105 -22.91 4.01 9.59
C ARG A 105 -23.49 3.14 10.70
N ARG A 106 -24.81 2.96 10.75
CA ARG A 106 -25.48 2.16 11.80
C ARG A 106 -25.08 0.69 11.72
N GLU A 107 -25.10 0.13 10.52
CA GLU A 107 -24.73 -1.26 10.26
C GLU A 107 -23.26 -1.52 10.60
N VAL A 108 -22.37 -0.62 10.15
CA VAL A 108 -20.93 -0.69 10.45
C VAL A 108 -20.65 -0.54 11.94
N SER A 109 -21.31 0.40 12.64
CA SER A 109 -21.13 0.58 14.10
C SER A 109 -21.47 -0.68 14.86
N ALA A 110 -22.59 -1.33 14.52
CA ALA A 110 -23.01 -2.59 15.12
C ALA A 110 -21.98 -3.70 14.89
N ILE A 111 -21.24 -3.71 13.77
CA ILE A 111 -20.14 -4.66 13.53
C ILE A 111 -18.92 -4.32 14.40
N PHE A 112 -18.54 -3.05 14.50
CA PHE A 112 -17.38 -2.60 15.30
C PHE A 112 -17.57 -2.82 16.82
N GLU A 113 -18.81 -2.85 17.28
CA GLU A 113 -19.16 -3.09 18.68
C GLU A 113 -19.11 -4.57 19.08
N LYS A 114 -19.18 -5.51 18.11
CA LYS A 114 -19.15 -6.96 18.40
C LYS A 114 -17.82 -7.44 18.94
N GLU A 115 -16.72 -6.88 18.44
CA GLU A 115 -15.37 -7.27 18.84
C GLU A 115 -14.45 -6.03 18.91
N PRO A 116 -13.63 -5.89 19.97
CA PRO A 116 -12.64 -4.83 20.02
C PRO A 116 -11.63 -4.99 18.88
N PHE A 117 -11.63 -4.03 17.96
CA PHE A 117 -10.70 -3.99 16.83
C PHE A 117 -10.69 -5.27 15.97
N GLY A 118 -11.90 -5.75 15.68
CA GLY A 118 -12.18 -6.88 14.81
C GLY A 118 -11.78 -6.64 13.35
N GLU A 119 -11.97 -7.66 12.51
CA GLU A 119 -11.43 -7.72 11.15
C GLU A 119 -11.86 -6.56 10.24
N LEU A 120 -13.15 -6.22 10.24
CA LEU A 120 -13.68 -5.15 9.40
C LEU A 120 -13.13 -3.78 9.84
N GLU A 121 -13.08 -3.51 11.14
CA GLU A 121 -12.53 -2.26 11.67
C GLU A 121 -11.05 -2.12 11.32
N ARG A 122 -10.28 -3.21 11.46
CA ARG A 122 -8.88 -3.25 11.08
C ARG A 122 -8.68 -3.02 9.58
N LEU A 123 -9.45 -3.72 8.74
CA LEU A 123 -9.39 -3.59 7.29
C LEU A 123 -9.68 -2.14 6.85
N VAL A 124 -10.79 -1.57 7.31
CA VAL A 124 -11.19 -0.21 6.94
C VAL A 124 -10.14 0.79 7.41
N THR A 125 -9.72 0.72 8.68
CA THR A 125 -8.72 1.64 9.23
C THR A 125 -7.40 1.55 8.44
N GLN A 126 -6.95 0.32 8.15
CA GLN A 126 -5.75 0.10 7.36
C GLN A 126 -5.88 0.67 5.94
N LYS A 127 -7.01 0.46 5.25
CA LYS A 127 -7.21 0.98 3.89
C LYS A 127 -7.29 2.51 3.83
N LEU A 128 -7.93 3.14 4.82
CA LEU A 128 -7.92 4.59 4.95
C LEU A 128 -6.50 5.12 5.14
N MET A 129 -5.72 4.49 6.02
CA MET A 129 -4.31 4.82 6.22
C MET A 129 -3.49 4.62 4.94
N ASP A 130 -3.63 3.49 4.24
CA ASP A 130 -2.87 3.18 3.03
C ASP A 130 -3.10 4.21 1.93
N VAL A 131 -4.35 4.61 1.70
CA VAL A 131 -4.69 5.64 0.70
C VAL A 131 -4.06 6.98 1.07
N VAL A 132 -4.19 7.38 2.33
CA VAL A 132 -3.65 8.66 2.82
C VAL A 132 -2.12 8.65 2.79
N LYS A 133 -1.47 7.55 3.20
CA LYS A 133 -0.01 7.40 3.11
C LYS A 133 0.48 7.43 1.68
N ALA A 134 -0.22 6.80 0.74
CA ALA A 134 0.15 6.86 -0.67
C ALA A 134 0.10 8.30 -1.20
N LEU A 135 -0.91 9.07 -0.80
CA LEU A 135 -0.98 10.50 -1.12
C LEU A 135 0.17 11.29 -0.47
N VAL A 136 0.39 11.12 0.84
CA VAL A 136 1.46 11.80 1.59
C VAL A 136 2.84 11.49 0.97
N LYS A 137 3.12 10.24 0.61
CA LYS A 137 4.38 9.86 -0.05
C LYS A 137 4.57 10.54 -1.41
N LYS A 138 3.51 10.69 -2.21
CA LYS A 138 3.56 11.37 -3.52
C LYS A 138 3.78 12.89 -3.37
N GLU A 139 3.21 13.49 -2.33
CA GLU A 139 3.21 14.95 -2.14
C GLU A 139 4.30 15.45 -1.17
N LEU A 140 5.07 14.54 -0.55
CA LEU A 140 6.07 14.85 0.46
C LEU A 140 7.11 15.89 0.01
N GLU A 141 7.54 15.81 -1.25
CA GLU A 141 8.53 16.72 -1.82
C GLU A 141 7.93 18.08 -2.23
N ARG A 142 6.60 18.23 -2.23
CA ARG A 142 5.91 19.47 -2.60
C ARG A 142 5.74 20.37 -1.37
N GLU A 143 6.66 21.32 -1.21
CA GLU A 143 6.67 22.22 -0.05
C GLU A 143 5.35 22.99 0.15
N ASN A 144 4.72 23.44 -0.95
CA ASN A 144 3.44 24.14 -0.90
C ASN A 144 2.32 23.28 -0.30
N TRP A 145 2.31 21.98 -0.60
CA TRP A 145 1.32 21.05 -0.07
C TRP A 145 1.50 20.83 1.43
N LEU A 146 2.74 20.65 1.89
CA LEU A 146 3.07 20.57 3.31
C LEU A 146 2.66 21.84 4.07
N ARG A 147 2.84 23.03 3.46
CA ARG A 147 2.41 24.30 4.06
C ARG A 147 0.88 24.41 4.15
N ILE A 148 0.13 23.89 3.18
CA ILE A 148 -1.35 23.82 3.25
C ILE A 148 -1.78 22.94 4.42
N LEU A 149 -1.27 21.71 4.52
CA LEU A 149 -1.58 20.82 5.65
C LEU A 149 -1.17 21.39 7.00
N ALA A 150 -0.01 22.05 7.07
CA ALA A 150 0.47 22.70 8.28
C ALA A 150 -0.51 23.78 8.76
N ARG A 151 -1.10 24.56 7.85
CA ARG A 151 -2.13 25.57 8.18
C ARG A 151 -3.42 24.93 8.66
N GLU A 152 -3.91 23.90 7.97
CA GLU A 152 -5.13 23.16 8.35
C GLU A 152 -5.04 22.53 9.75
N SER A 153 -3.82 22.19 10.19
CA SER A 153 -3.56 21.59 11.50
C SER A 153 -2.94 22.54 12.53
N ASN A 154 -2.83 23.84 12.19
CA ASN A 154 -2.19 24.88 13.01
C ASN A 154 -0.77 24.49 13.53
N ARG A 155 0.07 23.93 12.64
CA ARG A 155 1.45 23.52 12.93
C ARG A 155 2.45 24.35 12.14
N SER A 156 3.67 24.49 12.68
CA SER A 156 4.81 24.98 11.89
C SER A 156 5.23 23.95 10.83
N TYR A 157 6.03 24.39 9.85
CA TYR A 157 6.55 23.50 8.79
C TYR A 157 7.35 22.31 9.36
N LYS A 158 8.32 22.55 10.28
CA LYS A 158 9.11 21.47 10.89
C LYS A 158 8.24 20.51 11.72
N GLN A 159 7.24 21.01 12.45
CA GLN A 159 6.30 20.17 13.20
C GLN A 159 5.40 19.34 12.27
N MET A 160 4.92 19.92 11.16
CA MET A 160 4.16 19.19 10.16
C MET A 160 5.04 18.11 9.49
N ARG A 161 6.29 18.44 9.17
CA ARG A 161 7.23 17.47 8.61
C ARG A 161 7.43 16.28 9.55
N VAL A 162 7.69 16.54 10.84
CA VAL A 162 7.76 15.48 11.87
C VAL A 162 6.48 14.65 11.92
N ALA A 163 5.30 15.29 11.94
CA ALA A 163 4.01 14.60 11.97
C ALA A 163 3.80 13.71 10.74
N VAL A 164 4.22 14.17 9.56
CA VAL A 164 4.18 13.38 8.33
C VAL A 164 5.06 12.15 8.46
N LEU A 165 6.29 12.30 8.97
CA LEU A 165 7.19 11.15 9.14
C LEU A 165 6.59 10.15 10.12
N GLU A 166 6.07 10.62 11.25
CA GLU A 166 5.40 9.81 12.26
C GLU A 166 4.22 9.03 11.69
N PHE A 167 3.36 9.71 10.92
CA PHE A 167 2.19 9.09 10.31
C PHE A 167 2.57 8.04 9.27
N LEU A 168 3.58 8.32 8.42
CA LEU A 168 4.08 7.36 7.45
C LEU A 168 4.59 6.08 8.13
N ASP A 169 5.17 6.22 9.32
CA ASP A 169 5.68 5.13 10.13
C ASP A 169 4.60 4.41 10.96
N ALA A 170 3.40 4.99 11.14
CA ALA A 170 2.35 4.40 11.98
C ALA A 170 1.70 3.18 11.29
N ASP A 171 1.55 2.06 11.99
CA ASP A 171 0.70 0.93 11.60
C ASP A 171 -0.69 1.06 12.23
N VAL A 172 -1.60 0.16 11.85
CA VAL A 172 -2.97 0.16 12.36
C VAL A 172 -3.07 -0.09 13.87
N PHE A 173 -2.00 -0.57 14.51
CA PHE A 173 -1.93 -0.88 15.95
C PHE A 173 -1.33 0.26 16.78
N ASN A 174 -0.63 1.22 16.16
CA ASN A 174 0.00 2.34 16.86
C ASN A 174 -0.42 3.71 16.34
N ILE A 175 -1.41 3.77 15.45
CA ILE A 175 -1.98 5.03 15.00
C ILE A 175 -2.60 5.79 16.18
N THR A 176 -2.31 7.08 16.27
CA THR A 176 -2.78 7.94 17.36
C THR A 176 -3.95 8.84 16.93
N PRO A 177 -4.78 9.31 17.87
CA PRO A 177 -5.82 10.30 17.59
C PRO A 177 -5.27 11.56 16.90
N GLU A 178 -4.13 12.07 17.35
CA GLU A 178 -3.50 13.28 16.80
C GLU A 178 -3.08 13.09 15.34
N SER A 179 -2.61 11.88 15.00
CA SER A 179 -2.26 11.53 13.63
C SER A 179 -3.51 11.47 12.75
N CYS A 180 -4.61 10.93 13.26
CA CYS A 180 -5.86 10.87 12.51
C CYS A 180 -6.46 12.26 12.28
N ILE A 181 -6.43 13.13 13.30
CA ILE A 181 -6.86 14.53 13.18
C ILE A 181 -5.98 15.30 12.18
N ALA A 182 -4.67 15.06 12.18
CA ALA A 182 -3.76 15.77 11.28
C ALA A 182 -3.84 15.29 9.82
N PHE A 183 -4.21 14.04 9.57
CA PHE A 183 -4.14 13.44 8.23
C PHE A 183 -5.46 12.85 7.75
N LEU A 184 -6.05 11.89 8.48
CA LEU A 184 -7.28 11.23 8.03
C LEU A 184 -8.44 12.22 7.95
N ASP A 185 -8.63 13.07 8.96
CA ASP A 185 -9.74 14.02 9.02
C ASP A 185 -9.73 15.05 7.86
N PRO A 186 -8.63 15.78 7.60
CA PRO A 186 -8.61 16.76 6.51
C PRO A 186 -8.57 16.12 5.11
N LEU A 187 -7.97 14.93 4.95
CA LEU A 187 -7.74 14.32 3.64
C LEU A 187 -8.89 13.40 3.19
N ILE A 188 -9.60 12.77 4.11
CA ILE A 188 -10.75 11.91 3.78
C ILE A 188 -12.03 12.71 3.99
N MET A 189 -12.80 12.86 2.91
CA MET A 189 -14.12 13.46 2.96
C MET A 189 -15.15 12.47 3.50
N SER A 190 -15.16 11.26 2.94
CA SER A 190 -16.01 10.16 3.36
C SER A 190 -15.49 8.82 2.87
N TRP A 191 -16.03 7.74 3.40
CA TRP A 191 -15.85 6.39 2.88
C TRP A 191 -17.14 5.58 2.99
N ASP A 192 -17.23 4.52 2.20
CA ASP A 192 -18.39 3.66 2.11
C ASP A 192 -17.97 2.22 1.81
N ILE A 193 -18.74 1.26 2.31
CA ILE A 193 -18.53 -0.16 2.03
C ILE A 193 -19.85 -0.84 1.68
N ASP A 194 -19.86 -1.56 0.58
CA ASP A 194 -20.90 -2.52 0.29
C ASP A 194 -20.51 -3.87 0.92
N LEU A 195 -21.20 -4.24 1.99
CA LEU A 195 -20.93 -5.49 2.72
C LEU A 195 -21.32 -6.74 1.92
N SER A 196 -22.10 -6.62 0.85
CA SER A 196 -22.46 -7.76 -0.02
C SER A 196 -21.36 -8.05 -1.04
N SER A 197 -20.76 -7.03 -1.65
CA SER A 197 -19.67 -7.17 -2.63
C SER A 197 -18.26 -6.98 -2.04
N PHE A 198 -18.17 -6.58 -0.77
CA PHE A 198 -16.95 -6.10 -0.11
C PHE A 198 -16.25 -4.94 -0.86
N SER A 199 -16.97 -4.21 -1.70
CA SER A 199 -16.40 -3.04 -2.38
C SER A 199 -16.28 -1.86 -1.41
N LEU A 200 -15.10 -1.25 -1.36
CA LEU A 200 -14.78 -0.13 -0.49
C LEU A 200 -14.46 1.10 -1.35
N GLU A 201 -15.16 2.19 -1.10
CA GLU A 201 -14.92 3.48 -1.73
C GLU A 201 -14.43 4.48 -0.69
N ILE A 202 -13.34 5.19 -1.00
CA ILE A 202 -12.77 6.25 -0.18
C ILE A 202 -12.75 7.53 -1.03
N VAL A 203 -13.43 8.57 -0.55
CA VAL A 203 -13.53 9.87 -1.20
C VAL A 203 -12.55 10.83 -0.54
N LEU A 204 -11.64 11.40 -1.33
CA LEU A 204 -10.61 12.31 -0.87
C LEU A 204 -11.06 13.77 -0.99
N ASN A 205 -10.54 14.61 -0.12
CA ASN A 205 -10.77 16.04 -0.16
C ASN A 205 -10.06 16.67 -1.37
N ARG A 206 -10.82 17.02 -2.41
CA ARG A 206 -10.32 17.61 -3.67
C ARG A 206 -9.53 18.91 -3.49
N ARG A 207 -9.65 19.60 -2.35
CA ARG A 207 -8.87 20.82 -2.06
C ARG A 207 -7.41 20.49 -1.75
N ILE A 208 -7.13 19.28 -1.28
CA ILE A 208 -5.81 18.86 -0.78
C ILE A 208 -5.25 17.69 -1.60
N ALA A 209 -6.10 16.83 -2.14
CA ALA A 209 -5.72 15.69 -2.96
C ALA A 209 -6.07 15.93 -4.44
N PRO A 210 -5.17 15.65 -5.39
CA PRO A 210 -5.45 15.76 -6.82
C PRO A 210 -6.42 14.67 -7.32
N GLU A 211 -6.38 13.48 -6.72
CA GLU A 211 -7.31 12.39 -7.00
C GLU A 211 -8.57 12.53 -6.12
N SER A 212 -9.76 12.33 -6.69
CA SER A 212 -11.01 12.53 -5.96
C SER A 212 -11.50 11.33 -5.17
N SER A 213 -11.17 10.11 -5.60
CA SER A 213 -11.62 8.88 -4.93
C SER A 213 -10.76 7.67 -5.28
N LYS A 214 -10.79 6.67 -4.39
CA LYS A 214 -10.20 5.33 -4.58
C LYS A 214 -11.28 4.28 -4.34
N LYS A 215 -11.43 3.34 -5.26
CA LYS A 215 -12.33 2.19 -5.12
C LYS A 215 -11.52 0.90 -5.07
N PHE A 216 -11.86 0.03 -4.13
CA PHE A 216 -11.30 -1.31 -3.96
C PHE A 216 -12.41 -2.32 -4.12
N GLU A 217 -12.17 -3.38 -4.91
CA GLU A 217 -13.14 -4.42 -5.18
C GLU A 217 -12.46 -5.78 -5.05
N PHE A 218 -13.15 -6.73 -4.44
CA PHE A 218 -12.72 -8.12 -4.35
C PHE A 218 -13.41 -8.89 -5.47
N VAL A 219 -12.68 -9.16 -6.53
CA VAL A 219 -13.18 -9.89 -7.70
C VAL A 219 -12.45 -11.21 -7.79
N GLU A 220 -13.20 -12.31 -7.80
CA GLU A 220 -12.66 -13.61 -8.16
C GLU A 220 -12.26 -13.57 -9.63
N LYS A 221 -10.96 -13.42 -9.87
CA LYS A 221 -10.41 -13.71 -11.19
C LYS A 221 -10.23 -15.21 -11.24
N GLN A 222 -11.10 -15.90 -11.98
CA GLN A 222 -10.82 -17.28 -12.36
C GLN A 222 -9.39 -17.31 -12.92
N VAL A 223 -8.54 -18.21 -12.42
CA VAL A 223 -7.14 -18.41 -12.87
C VAL A 223 -7.08 -19.03 -14.29
N GLY A 224 -8.05 -18.67 -15.12
CA GLY A 224 -8.17 -18.89 -16.55
C GLY A 224 -8.36 -17.58 -17.32
N ARG A 225 -8.03 -16.42 -16.74
CA ARG A 225 -7.72 -15.16 -17.45
C ARG A 225 -6.28 -14.74 -17.11
N GLY A 226 -5.34 -15.64 -17.38
CA GLY A 226 -3.93 -15.27 -17.46
C GLY A 226 -3.78 -14.28 -18.60
N SER A 227 -3.19 -13.12 -18.28
CA SER A 227 -2.51 -12.18 -19.17
C SER A 227 -3.08 -12.02 -20.58
N SER A 228 -3.40 -10.78 -20.93
CA SER A 228 -3.57 -10.31 -22.30
C SER A 228 -2.32 -10.45 -23.19
N ASP A 229 -1.40 -11.36 -22.84
CA ASP A 229 -0.30 -11.79 -23.68
C ASP A 229 -0.81 -13.01 -24.45
N GLU A 230 -1.28 -12.77 -25.67
CA GLU A 230 -1.51 -13.83 -26.65
C GLU A 230 -0.29 -14.77 -26.68
N GLU A 231 -0.51 -16.08 -26.56
CA GLU A 231 0.55 -17.07 -26.66
C GLU A 231 1.36 -16.84 -27.95
N PRO A 232 2.70 -16.73 -27.91
CA PRO A 232 3.49 -16.39 -29.10
C PRO A 232 3.24 -17.32 -30.29
N GLY A 233 3.06 -18.63 -30.03
CA GLY A 233 2.73 -19.60 -31.08
C GLY A 233 1.33 -19.41 -31.67
N PHE A 234 0.38 -18.85 -30.91
CA PHE A 234 -0.94 -18.50 -31.43
C PHE A 234 -0.85 -17.27 -32.35
N ARG A 235 -0.06 -16.26 -31.97
CA ARG A 235 0.19 -15.08 -32.80
C ARG A 235 0.88 -15.44 -34.12
N GLU A 236 1.84 -16.35 -34.07
CA GLU A 236 2.53 -16.88 -35.25
C GLU A 236 1.59 -17.69 -36.15
N PHE A 237 0.72 -18.53 -35.55
CA PHE A 237 -0.34 -19.24 -36.29
C PHE A 237 -1.26 -18.28 -37.06
N LEU A 238 -1.73 -17.20 -36.42
CA LEU A 238 -2.62 -16.22 -37.06
C LEU A 238 -1.97 -15.40 -38.19
N LYS A 239 -0.63 -15.33 -38.21
CA LYS A 239 0.13 -14.64 -39.27
C LYS A 239 0.45 -15.52 -40.46
N ASP A 240 0.27 -16.83 -40.32
CA ASP A 240 0.58 -17.81 -41.35
C ASP A 240 -0.69 -18.20 -42.11
N ASP A 241 -0.89 -17.59 -43.28
CA ASP A 241 -2.04 -17.83 -44.14
C ASP A 241 -2.21 -19.31 -44.54
N PHE A 242 -1.12 -20.10 -44.56
CA PHE A 242 -1.21 -21.54 -44.85
C PHE A 242 -1.80 -22.34 -43.67
N LEU A 243 -1.69 -21.83 -42.44
CA LEU A 243 -2.18 -22.49 -41.24
C LEU A 243 -3.56 -21.96 -40.81
N SER A 244 -3.79 -20.65 -40.88
CA SER A 244 -5.02 -20.02 -40.38
C SER A 244 -5.95 -19.44 -41.45
N GLY A 245 -5.55 -19.43 -42.74
CA GLY A 245 -6.24 -18.68 -43.79
C GLY A 245 -7.71 -19.06 -44.06
N HIS A 246 -8.17 -20.20 -43.53
CA HIS A 246 -9.56 -20.64 -43.62
C HIS A 246 -10.26 -20.75 -42.27
N ALA A 247 -9.64 -20.34 -41.16
CA ALA A 247 -10.23 -20.42 -39.82
C ALA A 247 -11.36 -19.41 -39.64
N THR A 248 -12.51 -19.83 -39.10
CA THR A 248 -13.61 -18.91 -38.79
C THR A 248 -13.35 -18.16 -37.48
N PRO A 249 -14.03 -17.03 -37.23
CA PRO A 249 -13.90 -16.30 -35.97
C PRO A 249 -14.18 -17.15 -34.73
N GLU A 250 -15.14 -18.07 -34.80
CA GLU A 250 -15.50 -18.97 -33.70
C GLU A 250 -14.41 -20.02 -33.45
N GLU A 251 -13.78 -20.54 -34.51
CA GLU A 251 -12.66 -21.47 -34.39
C GLU A 251 -11.43 -20.77 -33.81
N ILE A 252 -11.16 -19.54 -34.25
CA ILE A 252 -10.08 -18.69 -33.72
C ILE A 252 -10.31 -18.40 -32.23
N ASP A 253 -11.54 -18.04 -31.84
CA ASP A 253 -11.90 -17.81 -30.45
C ASP A 253 -11.70 -19.07 -29.60
N PHE A 254 -12.14 -20.24 -30.08
CA PHE A 254 -11.90 -21.51 -29.38
C PHE A 254 -10.40 -21.79 -29.15
N LEU A 255 -9.58 -21.62 -30.19
CA LEU A 255 -8.13 -21.85 -30.11
C LEU A 255 -7.42 -20.85 -29.19
N GLN A 256 -7.86 -19.59 -29.16
CA GLN A 256 -7.33 -18.55 -28.26
C GLN A 256 -7.54 -18.91 -26.78
N HIS A 257 -8.60 -19.68 -26.48
CA HIS A 257 -8.96 -20.06 -25.11
C HIS A 257 -8.25 -21.32 -24.60
N LEU A 258 -7.44 -22.00 -25.43
CA LEU A 258 -6.66 -23.17 -25.00
C LEU A 258 -5.63 -22.78 -23.92
N ARG A 259 -5.58 -23.56 -22.84
CA ARG A 259 -4.73 -23.29 -21.67
C ARG A 259 -3.60 -24.30 -21.56
N PHE A 260 -2.38 -23.78 -21.50
CA PHE A 260 -1.16 -24.58 -21.34
C PHE A 260 -0.62 -24.39 -19.92
N LYS A 261 -0.58 -25.47 -19.13
CA LYS A 261 0.06 -25.47 -17.81
C LYS A 261 1.49 -25.98 -17.96
N ASN A 262 2.46 -25.22 -17.44
CA ASN A 262 3.92 -25.51 -17.39
C ASN A 262 4.73 -25.18 -18.67
N SER A 263 6.06 -25.30 -18.56
CA SER A 263 7.15 -24.85 -19.45
C SER A 263 7.12 -25.29 -20.92
N ARG A 264 6.05 -25.93 -21.39
CA ARG A 264 5.85 -26.29 -22.80
C ARG A 264 4.98 -25.24 -23.45
N ARG A 265 5.57 -24.43 -24.32
CA ARG A 265 4.85 -23.45 -25.13
C ARG A 265 4.36 -24.10 -26.42
N PRO A 266 3.09 -23.90 -26.80
CA PRO A 266 2.56 -24.42 -28.06
C PRO A 266 3.23 -23.72 -29.25
N THR A 267 3.49 -24.48 -30.31
CA THR A 267 3.96 -23.96 -31.60
C THR A 267 2.77 -23.66 -32.51
N PRO A 268 2.94 -22.91 -33.62
CA PRO A 268 1.86 -22.70 -34.59
C PRO A 268 1.23 -24.00 -35.10
N LEU A 269 2.05 -25.04 -35.28
CA LEU A 269 1.60 -26.37 -35.70
C LEU A 269 0.68 -27.05 -34.68
N TYR A 270 0.81 -26.73 -33.39
CA TYR A 270 -0.13 -27.22 -32.38
C TYR A 270 -1.53 -26.67 -32.65
N TYR A 271 -1.66 -25.36 -32.86
CA TYR A 271 -2.94 -24.72 -33.15
C TYR A 271 -3.56 -25.19 -34.47
N TYR A 272 -2.73 -25.40 -35.50
CA TYR A 272 -3.20 -26.00 -36.74
C TYR A 272 -3.78 -27.41 -36.52
N ARG A 273 -3.15 -28.25 -35.71
CA ARG A 273 -3.66 -29.59 -35.41
C ARG A 273 -4.96 -29.54 -34.61
N GLU A 274 -5.06 -28.66 -33.63
CA GLU A 274 -6.31 -28.46 -32.88
C GLU A 274 -7.44 -27.95 -33.77
N LEU A 275 -7.13 -27.08 -34.74
CA LEU A 275 -8.10 -26.65 -35.76
C LEU A 275 -8.60 -27.83 -36.60
N GLN A 276 -7.69 -28.71 -37.04
CA GLN A 276 -8.08 -29.92 -37.79
C GLN A 276 -8.92 -30.86 -36.93
N ASN A 277 -8.57 -31.05 -35.66
CA ASN A 277 -9.37 -31.84 -34.72
C ASN A 277 -10.77 -31.26 -34.55
N LEU A 278 -10.90 -29.93 -34.46
CA LEU A 278 -12.19 -29.24 -34.34
C LEU A 278 -13.09 -29.46 -35.57
N ARG A 279 -12.48 -29.65 -36.75
CA ARG A 279 -13.17 -29.86 -38.03
C ARG A 279 -13.44 -31.32 -38.34
N ASP A 280 -12.77 -32.25 -37.66
CA ASP A 280 -12.88 -33.67 -37.94
C ASP A 280 -14.30 -34.18 -37.56
N PRO A 281 -15.09 -34.67 -38.52
CA PRO A 281 -16.42 -35.23 -38.26
C PRO A 281 -16.39 -36.46 -37.34
N LEU A 282 -15.26 -37.13 -37.17
CA LEU A 282 -15.10 -38.27 -36.26
C LEU A 282 -15.10 -37.83 -34.79
N HIS A 283 -14.70 -36.58 -34.51
CA HIS A 283 -14.67 -36.03 -33.16
C HIS A 283 -16.01 -35.45 -32.70
N PHE A 284 -16.93 -35.20 -33.63
CA PHE A 284 -18.23 -34.60 -33.33
C PHE A 284 -19.37 -35.32 -34.05
N ARG A 285 -20.34 -35.83 -33.29
CA ARG A 285 -21.59 -36.33 -33.89
C ARG A 285 -22.42 -35.15 -34.38
N ARG A 286 -22.86 -35.19 -35.64
CA ARG A 286 -23.87 -34.26 -36.14
C ARG A 286 -25.14 -34.42 -35.29
N LYS A 287 -25.66 -33.31 -34.77
CA LYS A 287 -27.01 -33.25 -34.19
C LYS A 287 -28.04 -33.35 -35.30
#